data_AF-A0A2V7IPB3-F1
#
_entry.id   AF-A0A2V7IPB3-F1
#
_cell.length_a   1.000
_cell.length_b   1.000
_cell.length_c   1.000
_cell.angle_alpha   90.00
_cell.angle_beta   90.00
_cell.angle_gamma   90.00
#
_symmetry.space_group_name_H-M   'P 1'
#
loop_
_entity.id
_entity.type
_entity.pdbx_description
1 polymer ?
#
loop_
_entity_poly.entity_id
_entity_poly.type
_entity_poly.pdbx_seq_one_letter_code
_entity_poly.pdbx_strand_id
1 'polypeptide(L)'
;MRQLLLGLAVLSLGATVRPSDAQDTSAIDRGVRIGIIYRPGVRPGMVVLPVHAPALDSMRTIVSRDLDYSDRFELITLPGGDSIRVTTAAPGARPPAAGGAGRGTGGGGAAAATTLNYPLYQALGADFAVAVTPAPGDTTIVTVHDVAAGGVRRELRARLPALKDPGFRLVVHQLADRVLEAALGVGGTAATRVLFVLDGKVYTIDQDGADQRLVSSSDHQAMSPAWAADGRRFAYMEFWQGHGRLFVQEVASGKRAPVATTGQALDFTPAFSPDGKTLAFSRATEEGTDLYTVNIKDDCCLQRLTVGRFYDNLSPTYSPDGRRIAFVSTRAGLPQIYAMAADGTDQQLFAPFDYGATGSSNAPEWSPDGQTVAFHRDVGGTLQVFVLDVRTRAVRQLTSVGRNEDPTWAPDSRHMAFVSDRSGYRQLWIIDVETGRIRPLLQKSGARLPAWSPRLPETASSTP
;
A
#
# COMPACT_ATOMS: atom_id res chain seq x y z
N MET A 1 57.78 13.99 49.25
CA MET A 1 57.51 13.13 50.42
C MET A 1 56.52 12.05 49.98
N ARG A 2 56.98 10.78 49.90
CA ARG A 2 56.23 9.51 49.68
C ARG A 2 55.47 9.35 48.35
N GLN A 3 55.40 8.18 47.68
CA GLN A 3 56.08 6.89 47.75
C GLN A 3 55.72 6.09 46.46
N LEU A 4 56.60 5.16 46.07
CA LEU A 4 56.49 4.20 44.96
C LEU A 4 55.24 3.30 45.01
N LEU A 5 54.83 2.78 43.84
CA LEU A 5 54.69 1.32 43.62
C LEU A 5 54.67 0.96 42.12
N LEU A 6 55.57 0.05 41.75
CA LEU A 6 55.68 -0.65 40.46
C LEU A 6 54.59 -1.73 40.34
N GLY A 7 54.06 -1.95 39.14
CA GLY A 7 53.25 -3.12 38.79
C GLY A 7 53.31 -3.39 37.29
N LEU A 8 54.01 -4.47 36.92
CA LEU A 8 54.21 -4.98 35.57
C LEU A 8 52.93 -5.67 35.07
N ALA A 9 52.46 -5.40 33.84
CA ALA A 9 51.44 -6.23 33.19
C ALA A 9 51.66 -6.31 31.66
N VAL A 10 51.52 -7.54 31.18
CA VAL A 10 51.88 -8.07 29.86
C VAL A 10 50.95 -7.55 28.74
N LEU A 11 51.53 -7.11 27.62
CA LEU A 11 50.80 -6.84 26.38
C LEU A 11 50.36 -8.16 25.72
N SER A 12 49.07 -8.33 25.49
CA SER A 12 48.54 -9.25 24.47
C SER A 12 47.69 -8.45 23.47
N LEU A 13 48.09 -8.50 22.21
CA LEU A 13 47.37 -7.91 21.08
C LEU A 13 46.33 -8.94 20.59
N GLY A 14 45.06 -8.70 20.92
CA GLY A 14 43.92 -9.40 20.35
C GLY A 14 43.05 -8.43 19.56
N ALA A 15 42.88 -8.67 18.25
CA ALA A 15 41.95 -7.93 17.42
C ALA A 15 40.51 -8.24 17.83
N THR A 16 39.76 -7.25 18.32
CA THR A 16 38.32 -7.36 18.58
C THR A 16 37.54 -7.02 17.32
N VAL A 17 36.95 -8.02 16.67
CA VAL A 17 35.79 -7.82 15.78
C VAL A 17 34.56 -7.81 16.68
N ARG A 18 33.80 -6.71 16.69
CA ARG A 18 32.50 -6.65 17.39
C ARG A 18 31.46 -7.42 16.56
N PRO A 19 30.68 -8.35 17.15
CA PRO A 19 29.44 -8.78 16.52
C PRO A 19 28.44 -7.61 16.54
N SER A 20 27.74 -7.37 15.44
CA SER A 20 26.55 -6.51 15.46
C SER A 20 25.39 -7.34 16.01
N ASP A 21 24.80 -6.87 17.11
CA ASP A 21 23.66 -7.51 17.76
C ASP A 21 22.47 -7.64 16.80
N ALA A 22 22.00 -8.87 16.60
CA ALA A 22 20.71 -9.15 15.99
C ALA A 22 19.59 -8.80 16.98
N GLN A 23 18.56 -8.09 16.52
CA GLN A 23 17.35 -7.80 17.31
C GLN A 23 16.12 -8.41 16.65
N ASP A 24 15.96 -9.73 16.74
CA ASP A 24 14.63 -10.38 16.71
C ASP A 24 14.73 -11.80 17.30
N THR A 25 13.78 -12.17 18.15
CA THR A 25 13.81 -13.35 19.03
C THR A 25 12.50 -14.15 19.03
N SER A 26 11.80 -14.26 17.89
CA SER A 26 10.60 -15.10 17.81
C SER A 26 10.72 -16.24 16.80
N ALA A 27 10.58 -17.48 17.29
CA ALA A 27 10.56 -18.71 16.50
C ALA A 27 9.20 -19.40 16.66
N ILE A 28 8.60 -19.87 15.56
CA ILE A 28 7.42 -20.76 15.57
C ILE A 28 7.62 -21.87 14.53
N ASP A 29 7.14 -23.07 14.90
CA ASP A 29 7.42 -24.41 14.36
C ASP A 29 6.52 -24.83 13.18
N ARG A 30 7.00 -25.85 12.43
CA ARG A 30 6.55 -26.30 11.10
C ARG A 30 5.48 -27.40 11.12
N GLY A 31 4.60 -27.41 10.09
CA GLY A 31 3.76 -28.56 9.73
C GLY A 31 3.12 -28.42 8.32
N VAL A 32 3.15 -29.51 7.52
CA VAL A 32 2.87 -29.55 6.06
C VAL A 32 1.43 -29.97 5.72
N ARG A 33 0.81 -29.36 4.69
CA ARG A 33 -0.24 -29.99 3.83
C ARG A 33 -0.20 -29.47 2.38
N ILE A 34 -0.39 -30.37 1.41
CA ILE A 34 -0.36 -30.15 -0.04
C ILE A 34 -1.77 -30.00 -0.62
N GLY A 35 -1.93 -29.02 -1.52
CA GLY A 35 -3.10 -28.79 -2.39
C GLY A 35 -3.58 -27.34 -2.32
N ILE A 36 -3.05 -26.43 -3.15
CA ILE A 36 -3.34 -24.99 -3.03
C ILE A 36 -4.44 -24.58 -4.00
N ILE A 37 -5.68 -24.59 -3.49
CA ILE A 37 -6.60 -23.48 -3.70
C ILE A 37 -6.26 -22.50 -2.58
N TYR A 38 -6.14 -21.19 -2.87
CA TYR A 38 -5.98 -20.18 -1.82
C TYR A 38 -7.10 -20.37 -0.78
N ARG A 39 -6.72 -20.77 0.43
CA ARG A 39 -7.63 -20.80 1.58
C ARG A 39 -7.31 -19.57 2.43
N PRO A 40 -8.31 -18.73 2.74
CA PRO A 40 -8.18 -17.70 3.77
C PRO A 40 -7.39 -18.23 4.98
N GLY A 41 -6.24 -17.63 5.27
CA GLY A 41 -5.38 -17.99 6.42
C GLY A 41 -4.18 -18.92 6.14
N VAL A 42 -4.05 -19.57 4.97
CA VAL A 42 -2.82 -20.31 4.61
C VAL A 42 -2.07 -19.53 3.52
N ARG A 43 -0.88 -19.02 3.86
CA ARG A 43 -0.04 -18.24 2.94
C ARG A 43 1.01 -19.16 2.31
N PRO A 44 1.04 -19.33 0.97
CA PRO A 44 2.11 -20.08 0.31
C PRO A 44 3.50 -19.53 0.65
N GLY A 45 4.47 -20.43 0.78
CA GLY A 45 5.86 -20.07 1.00
C GLY A 45 6.48 -19.48 -0.26
N MET A 46 7.21 -18.38 -0.13
CA MET A 46 7.92 -17.74 -1.23
C MET A 46 9.37 -17.48 -0.86
N VAL A 47 10.28 -17.90 -1.74
CA VAL A 47 11.71 -17.53 -1.66
C VAL A 47 12.03 -16.48 -2.71
N VAL A 48 12.58 -15.34 -2.31
CA VAL A 48 13.15 -14.36 -3.24
C VAL A 48 14.67 -14.48 -3.23
N LEU A 49 15.25 -14.90 -4.35
CA LEU A 49 16.66 -15.26 -4.42
C LEU A 49 17.58 -14.03 -4.34
N PRO A 50 18.76 -14.15 -3.71
CA PRO A 50 19.72 -13.06 -3.63
C PRO A 50 20.28 -12.71 -5.01
N VAL A 51 20.58 -11.43 -5.22
CA VAL A 51 21.19 -10.91 -6.45
C VAL A 51 22.41 -10.09 -6.08
N HIS A 52 23.54 -10.31 -6.74
CA HIS A 52 24.79 -9.62 -6.43
C HIS A 52 25.03 -8.49 -7.44
N ALA A 53 24.20 -7.45 -7.36
CA ALA A 53 24.37 -6.16 -8.03
C ALA A 53 23.59 -5.08 -7.25
N PRO A 54 24.16 -3.90 -6.94
CA PRO A 54 23.53 -2.95 -6.01
C PRO A 54 22.10 -2.53 -6.36
N ALA A 55 21.82 -2.26 -7.64
CA ALA A 55 20.49 -1.90 -8.10
C ALA A 55 19.48 -3.06 -8.02
N LEU A 56 19.95 -4.27 -8.33
CA LEU A 56 19.12 -5.48 -8.26
C LEU A 56 18.88 -5.92 -6.82
N ASP A 57 19.80 -5.67 -5.90
CA ASP A 57 19.59 -5.95 -4.47
C ASP A 57 18.61 -4.96 -3.82
N SER A 58 18.67 -3.68 -4.21
CA SER A 58 17.66 -2.68 -3.83
C SER A 58 16.28 -3.08 -4.36
N MET A 59 16.19 -3.47 -5.64
CA MET A 59 14.96 -3.98 -6.23
C MET A 59 14.46 -5.22 -5.49
N ARG A 60 15.32 -6.22 -5.25
CA ARG A 60 14.99 -7.46 -4.53
C ARG A 60 14.41 -7.17 -3.16
N THR A 61 14.99 -6.23 -2.43
CA THR A 61 14.53 -5.84 -1.09
C THR A 61 13.13 -5.23 -1.12
N ILE A 62 12.86 -4.34 -2.08
CA ILE A 62 11.52 -3.74 -2.27
C ILE A 62 10.51 -4.82 -2.69
N VAL A 63 10.82 -5.65 -3.69
CA VAL A 63 9.96 -6.75 -4.13
C VAL A 63 9.65 -7.70 -2.98
N SER A 64 10.66 -8.08 -2.18
CA SER A 64 10.43 -8.94 -1.02
C SER A 64 9.47 -8.27 -0.05
N ARG A 65 9.72 -7.01 0.34
CA ARG A 65 8.82 -6.27 1.24
C ARG A 65 7.39 -6.20 0.73
N ASP A 66 7.21 -5.88 -0.55
CA ASP A 66 5.89 -5.79 -1.18
C ASP A 66 5.14 -7.12 -1.18
N LEU A 67 5.86 -8.23 -1.40
CA LEU A 67 5.28 -9.56 -1.35
C LEU A 67 4.87 -9.97 0.07
N ASP A 68 5.60 -9.59 1.12
CA ASP A 68 5.14 -9.76 2.51
C ASP A 68 3.93 -8.85 2.80
N TYR A 69 4.01 -7.58 2.39
CA TYR A 69 2.96 -6.57 2.58
C TYR A 69 1.68 -6.83 1.79
N SER A 70 1.71 -7.77 0.84
CA SER A 70 0.52 -8.30 0.19
C SER A 70 -0.34 -9.17 1.12
N ASP A 71 0.23 -9.64 2.24
CA ASP A 71 -0.38 -10.61 3.16
C ASP A 71 -0.87 -11.89 2.44
N ARG A 72 -0.27 -12.22 1.29
CA ARG A 72 -0.57 -13.43 0.48
C ARG A 72 0.52 -14.49 0.54
N PHE A 73 1.75 -14.14 0.96
CA PHE A 73 2.87 -15.07 1.05
C PHE A 73 3.46 -15.11 2.46
N GLU A 74 4.10 -16.24 2.77
CA GLU A 74 5.08 -16.33 3.85
C GLU A 74 6.47 -16.31 3.22
N LEU A 75 7.23 -15.24 3.48
CA LEU A 75 8.57 -15.12 2.91
C LEU A 75 9.57 -15.98 3.69
N ILE A 76 10.27 -16.82 2.93
CA ILE A 76 11.28 -17.73 3.47
C ILE A 76 12.66 -17.12 3.22
N THR A 77 13.33 -16.78 4.30
CA THR A 77 14.75 -16.38 4.27
C THR A 77 15.64 -17.61 4.16
N LEU A 78 16.52 -17.64 3.17
CA LEU A 78 17.48 -18.73 3.02
C LEU A 78 18.57 -18.63 4.11
N PRO A 79 18.88 -19.70 4.85
CA PRO A 79 19.96 -19.70 5.83
C PRO A 79 21.32 -19.59 5.11
N GLY A 80 22.08 -18.56 5.48
CA GLY A 80 23.32 -18.17 4.83
C GLY A 80 23.09 -17.05 3.82
N GLY A 81 23.56 -15.85 4.15
CA GLY A 81 23.89 -14.88 3.11
C GLY A 81 24.83 -15.57 2.12
N ASP A 82 24.53 -15.45 0.83
CA ASP A 82 25.30 -15.99 -0.30
C ASP A 82 25.01 -17.46 -0.67
N SER A 83 24.18 -17.58 -1.71
CA SER A 83 24.24 -18.61 -2.75
C SER A 83 24.57 -20.05 -2.31
N ILE A 84 23.54 -20.84 -2.02
CA ILE A 84 23.68 -22.30 -2.12
C ILE A 84 23.73 -22.65 -3.62
N ARG A 85 24.93 -22.54 -4.20
CA ARG A 85 25.25 -23.06 -5.53
C ARG A 85 25.53 -24.55 -5.37
N VAL A 86 24.62 -25.39 -5.85
CA VAL A 86 24.94 -26.82 -6.01
C VAL A 86 25.62 -26.98 -7.36
N THR A 87 26.95 -27.09 -7.35
CA THR A 87 27.66 -27.65 -8.49
C THR A 87 27.27 -29.12 -8.57
N THR A 88 26.61 -29.53 -9.65
CA THR A 88 26.41 -30.95 -9.94
C THR A 88 27.76 -31.57 -10.30
N ALA A 89 28.54 -31.97 -9.30
CA ALA A 89 29.63 -32.89 -9.53
C ALA A 89 29.02 -34.26 -9.84
N ALA A 90 29.14 -34.69 -11.09
CA ALA A 90 28.84 -36.07 -11.45
C ALA A 90 29.69 -37.02 -10.56
N PRO A 91 29.08 -38.05 -9.95
CA PRO A 91 29.83 -38.96 -9.09
C PRO A 91 30.79 -39.80 -9.94
N GLY A 92 32.09 -39.51 -9.89
CA GLY A 92 33.10 -40.38 -10.53
C GLY A 92 34.46 -39.77 -10.92
N ALA A 93 34.67 -38.45 -10.85
CA ALA A 93 35.95 -37.87 -11.27
C ALA A 93 37.02 -37.90 -10.15
N ARG A 94 37.97 -38.83 -10.29
CA ARG A 94 39.20 -38.93 -9.48
C ARG A 94 40.04 -37.64 -9.63
N PRO A 95 40.68 -37.11 -8.58
CA PRO A 95 41.51 -35.91 -8.70
C PRO A 95 42.75 -36.18 -9.55
N PRO A 96 43.15 -35.29 -10.48
CA PRO A 96 44.42 -35.42 -11.17
C PRO A 96 45.57 -35.07 -10.23
N ALA A 97 46.65 -35.85 -10.34
CA ALA A 97 47.89 -35.67 -9.59
C ALA A 97 48.58 -34.35 -9.96
N ALA A 98 49.27 -33.77 -8.97
CA ALA A 98 50.06 -32.56 -9.11
C ALA A 98 51.25 -32.77 -10.08
N GLY A 99 51.40 -31.88 -11.06
CA GLY A 99 52.63 -31.76 -11.84
C GLY A 99 52.46 -30.97 -13.14
N GLY A 100 53.27 -29.92 -13.29
CA GLY A 100 53.64 -29.38 -14.62
C GLY A 100 53.12 -27.98 -14.95
N ALA A 101 54.02 -27.00 -14.87
CA ALA A 101 53.83 -25.67 -15.42
C ALA A 101 53.64 -25.71 -16.94
N GLY A 102 52.61 -25.01 -17.45
CA GLY A 102 52.39 -24.82 -18.89
C GLY A 102 51.51 -23.60 -19.14
N ARG A 103 52.09 -22.58 -19.78
CA ARG A 103 51.37 -21.42 -20.35
C ARG A 103 50.42 -21.92 -21.45
N GLY A 104 49.14 -21.51 -21.38
CA GLY A 104 48.15 -21.74 -22.43
C GLY A 104 47.07 -20.67 -22.38
N THR A 105 47.01 -19.87 -23.46
CA THR A 105 46.02 -18.83 -23.76
C THR A 105 44.70 -19.42 -24.24
N GLY A 106 43.59 -18.76 -23.90
CA GLY A 106 42.35 -18.81 -24.68
C GLY A 106 41.32 -19.84 -24.21
N GLY A 107 40.14 -19.34 -23.82
CA GLY A 107 38.97 -20.16 -23.54
C GLY A 107 37.95 -19.39 -22.72
N GLY A 108 37.02 -18.70 -23.40
CA GLY A 108 35.89 -18.04 -22.76
C GLY A 108 35.08 -19.03 -21.93
N GLY A 109 35.07 -18.82 -20.61
CA GLY A 109 34.20 -19.55 -19.71
C GLY A 109 32.75 -19.15 -19.97
N ALA A 110 32.01 -20.04 -20.63
CA ALA A 110 30.56 -20.00 -20.62
C ALA A 110 30.11 -20.06 -19.15
N ALA A 111 29.38 -19.02 -18.71
CA ALA A 111 28.76 -19.00 -17.40
C ALA A 111 27.85 -20.24 -17.27
N ALA A 112 28.20 -21.14 -16.35
CA ALA A 112 27.38 -22.31 -16.05
C ALA A 112 25.97 -21.84 -15.68
N ALA A 113 24.96 -22.31 -16.40
CA ALA A 113 23.57 -22.05 -16.07
C ALA A 113 23.29 -22.63 -14.68
N THR A 114 23.18 -21.76 -13.68
CA THR A 114 22.88 -22.13 -12.31
C THR A 114 21.46 -22.71 -12.26
N THR A 115 21.33 -24.02 -12.14
CA THR A 115 20.04 -24.69 -11.94
C THR A 115 19.56 -24.47 -10.51
N LEU A 116 18.30 -24.08 -10.36
CA LEU A 116 17.67 -23.86 -9.05
C LEU A 116 17.51 -25.16 -8.28
N ASN A 117 17.75 -25.13 -6.97
CA ASN A 117 17.58 -26.29 -6.11
C ASN A 117 16.14 -26.40 -5.58
N TYR A 118 15.21 -26.81 -6.45
CA TYR A 118 13.80 -26.99 -6.07
C TYR A 118 13.61 -27.93 -4.88
N PRO A 119 14.32 -29.09 -4.77
CA PRO A 119 14.18 -29.96 -3.61
C PRO A 119 14.49 -29.25 -2.29
N LEU A 120 15.52 -28.39 -2.25
CA LEU A 120 15.83 -27.59 -1.07
C LEU A 120 14.72 -26.59 -0.75
N TYR A 121 14.25 -25.83 -1.74
CA TYR A 121 13.20 -24.82 -1.52
C TYR A 121 11.89 -25.48 -1.05
N GLN A 122 11.55 -26.63 -1.61
CA GLN A 122 10.41 -27.42 -1.15
C GLN A 122 10.58 -27.90 0.30
N ALA A 123 11.79 -28.35 0.69
CA ALA A 123 12.10 -28.75 2.07
C ALA A 123 12.08 -27.57 3.06
N LEU A 124 12.23 -26.33 2.58
CA LEU A 124 12.05 -25.11 3.36
C LEU A 124 10.58 -24.64 3.42
N GLY A 125 9.68 -25.29 2.68
CA GLY A 125 8.25 -24.96 2.62
C GLY A 125 7.88 -23.95 1.54
N ALA A 126 8.77 -23.70 0.56
CA ALA A 126 8.47 -22.78 -0.52
C ALA A 126 7.60 -23.45 -1.59
N ASP A 127 6.52 -22.77 -1.96
CA ASP A 127 5.68 -23.11 -3.12
C ASP A 127 6.15 -22.37 -4.37
N PHE A 128 6.67 -21.15 -4.18
CA PHE A 128 7.20 -20.30 -5.24
C PHE A 128 8.64 -19.85 -4.96
N ALA A 129 9.39 -19.63 -6.03
CA ALA A 129 10.69 -18.98 -5.97
C ALA A 129 10.80 -17.87 -7.04
N VAL A 130 11.44 -16.77 -6.70
CA VAL A 130 11.66 -15.63 -7.59
C VAL A 130 13.14 -15.46 -7.84
N ALA A 131 13.55 -15.62 -9.10
CA ALA A 131 14.91 -15.36 -9.56
C ALA A 131 14.95 -14.05 -10.33
N VAL A 132 16.07 -13.33 -10.21
CA VAL A 132 16.31 -12.08 -10.93
C VAL A 132 17.65 -12.21 -11.65
N THR A 133 17.64 -11.96 -12.94
CA THR A 133 18.85 -11.98 -13.78
C THR A 133 18.97 -10.71 -14.60
N PRO A 134 20.17 -10.11 -14.70
CA PRO A 134 20.41 -9.01 -15.62
C PRO A 134 20.37 -9.53 -17.07
N ALA A 135 19.81 -8.71 -17.97
CA ALA A 135 19.81 -8.92 -19.42
C ALA A 135 20.38 -7.68 -20.14
N PRO A 136 20.78 -7.80 -21.42
CA PRO A 136 21.30 -6.66 -22.18
C PRO A 136 20.33 -5.47 -22.25
N GLY A 137 20.86 -4.24 -22.30
CA GLY A 137 20.08 -3.01 -22.53
C GLY A 137 19.18 -2.58 -21.35
N ASP A 138 19.73 -2.57 -20.14
CA ASP A 138 19.06 -2.22 -18.86
C ASP A 138 17.80 -3.04 -18.56
N THR A 139 17.67 -4.19 -19.21
CA THR A 139 16.55 -5.09 -19.01
C THR A 139 16.85 -6.01 -17.84
N THR A 140 15.92 -6.11 -16.91
CA THR A 140 15.94 -7.09 -15.83
C THR A 140 14.90 -8.16 -16.14
N ILE A 141 15.32 -9.42 -16.04
CA ILE A 141 14.44 -10.58 -16.16
C ILE A 141 14.13 -11.06 -14.74
N VAL A 142 12.84 -11.16 -14.43
CA VAL A 142 12.34 -11.73 -13.18
C VAL A 142 11.58 -13.01 -13.51
N THR A 143 12.05 -14.13 -13.00
CA THR A 143 11.48 -15.45 -13.26
C THR A 143 10.76 -15.93 -12.01
N VAL A 144 9.47 -16.20 -12.14
CA VAL A 144 8.65 -16.84 -11.12
C VAL A 144 8.61 -18.33 -11.39
N HIS A 145 9.04 -19.11 -10.40
CA HIS A 145 9.11 -20.56 -10.47
C HIS A 145 8.02 -21.19 -9.62
N ASP A 146 7.48 -22.31 -10.11
CA ASP A 146 6.64 -23.22 -9.36
C ASP A 146 7.55 -24.32 -8.80
N VAL A 147 7.73 -24.33 -7.48
CA VAL A 147 8.70 -25.20 -6.82
C VAL A 147 8.25 -26.66 -6.88
N ALA A 148 6.95 -26.91 -6.70
CA ALA A 148 6.40 -28.26 -6.75
C ALA A 148 6.45 -28.85 -8.16
N ALA A 149 6.19 -28.04 -9.19
CA ALA A 149 6.33 -28.45 -10.59
C ALA A 149 7.79 -28.52 -11.07
N GLY A 150 8.74 -27.96 -10.31
CA GLY A 150 10.16 -27.93 -10.66
C GLY A 150 10.45 -27.11 -11.92
N GLY A 151 9.68 -26.05 -12.17
CA GLY A 151 9.67 -25.37 -13.46
C GLY A 151 9.44 -23.86 -13.39
N VAL A 152 9.64 -23.20 -14.53
CA VAL A 152 9.29 -21.79 -14.70
C VAL A 152 7.78 -21.66 -14.88
N ARG A 153 7.16 -20.86 -14.02
CA ARG A 153 5.74 -20.51 -14.14
C ARG A 153 5.56 -19.31 -15.06
N ARG A 154 6.40 -18.29 -14.91
CA ARG A 154 6.36 -17.06 -15.71
C ARG A 154 7.72 -16.37 -15.75
N GLU A 155 8.04 -15.79 -16.90
CA GLU A 155 9.16 -14.85 -17.05
C GLU A 155 8.59 -13.44 -17.27
N LEU A 156 9.09 -12.48 -16.50
CA LEU A 156 8.71 -11.07 -16.55
C LEU A 156 9.93 -10.26 -16.97
N ARG A 157 9.72 -9.30 -17.87
CA ARG A 157 10.74 -8.33 -18.27
C ARG A 157 10.36 -6.95 -17.79
N ALA A 158 11.33 -6.25 -17.24
CA ALA A 158 11.21 -4.87 -16.79
C ALA A 158 12.48 -4.10 -17.14
N ARG A 159 12.32 -2.86 -17.61
CA ARG A 159 13.43 -1.90 -17.70
C ARG A 159 13.43 -1.10 -16.41
N LEU A 160 14.49 -1.23 -15.63
CA LEU A 160 14.61 -0.49 -14.38
C LEU A 160 15.22 0.88 -14.68
N PRO A 161 14.61 1.98 -14.21
CA PRO A 161 15.27 3.28 -14.18
C PRO A 161 16.58 3.24 -13.38
N ALA A 162 17.40 4.28 -13.51
CA ALA A 162 18.54 4.45 -12.62
C ALA A 162 18.07 4.53 -11.15
N LEU A 163 18.86 4.04 -10.20
CA LEU A 163 18.51 4.04 -8.76
C LEU A 163 18.11 5.41 -8.20
N LYS A 164 18.65 6.50 -8.78
CA LYS A 164 18.36 7.89 -8.36
C LYS A 164 17.11 8.47 -9.02
N ASP A 165 16.52 7.77 -9.98
CA ASP A 165 15.32 8.22 -10.68
C ASP A 165 14.14 8.24 -9.69
N PRO A 166 13.37 9.35 -9.59
CA PRO A 166 12.21 9.43 -8.72
C PRO A 166 11.12 8.37 -8.99
N GLY A 167 11.09 7.79 -10.19
CA GLY A 167 10.19 6.73 -10.61
C GLY A 167 10.71 5.31 -10.38
N PHE A 168 11.97 5.13 -9.93
CA PHE A 168 12.57 3.81 -9.71
C PHE A 168 11.68 2.92 -8.82
N ARG A 169 11.26 3.43 -7.66
CA ARG A 169 10.45 2.68 -6.70
C ARG A 169 9.12 2.24 -7.29
N LEU A 170 8.41 3.13 -7.99
CA LEU A 170 7.13 2.81 -8.59
C LEU A 170 7.24 1.68 -9.62
N VAL A 171 8.28 1.67 -10.45
CA VAL A 171 8.53 0.58 -11.41
C VAL A 171 8.79 -0.74 -10.69
N VAL A 172 9.55 -0.72 -9.58
CA VAL A 172 9.82 -1.92 -8.78
C VAL A 172 8.56 -2.44 -8.09
N HIS A 173 7.71 -1.54 -7.58
CA HIS A 173 6.41 -1.90 -7.02
C HIS A 173 5.49 -2.54 -8.07
N GLN A 174 5.45 -1.99 -9.28
CA GLN A 174 4.69 -2.57 -10.41
C GLN A 174 5.22 -3.97 -10.78
N LEU A 175 6.53 -4.17 -10.70
CA LEU A 175 7.13 -5.48 -10.88
C LEU A 175 6.74 -6.47 -9.78
N ALA A 176 6.67 -6.04 -8.52
CA ALA A 176 6.20 -6.86 -7.41
C ALA A 176 4.72 -7.30 -7.60
N ASP A 177 3.86 -6.37 -8.04
CA ASP A 177 2.47 -6.68 -8.38
C ASP A 177 2.36 -7.73 -9.51
N ARG A 178 3.21 -7.62 -10.54
CA ARG A 178 3.28 -8.61 -11.63
C ARG A 178 3.81 -9.97 -11.18
N VAL A 179 4.72 -10.00 -10.20
CA VAL A 179 5.20 -11.26 -9.58
C VAL A 179 4.08 -11.93 -8.79
N LEU A 180 3.33 -11.16 -7.99
CA LEU A 180 2.16 -11.66 -7.26
C LEU A 180 1.10 -12.22 -8.23
N GLU A 181 0.79 -11.49 -9.31
CA GLU A 181 -0.16 -11.93 -10.33
C GLU A 181 0.33 -13.21 -11.04
N ALA A 182 1.61 -13.29 -11.40
CA ALA A 182 2.19 -14.48 -12.02
C ALA A 182 2.12 -15.73 -11.11
N ALA A 183 2.29 -15.54 -9.79
CA ALA A 183 2.23 -16.63 -8.82
C ALA A 183 0.78 -17.05 -8.53
N LEU A 184 -0.10 -16.11 -8.19
CA LEU A 184 -1.43 -16.38 -7.61
C LEU A 184 -2.62 -15.97 -8.49
N GLY A 185 -2.39 -15.26 -9.60
CA GLY A 185 -3.47 -14.77 -10.47
C GLY A 185 -4.28 -13.62 -9.89
N VAL A 186 -3.77 -12.94 -8.85
CA VAL A 186 -4.43 -11.80 -8.20
C VAL A 186 -3.58 -10.54 -8.35
N GLY A 187 -4.23 -9.40 -8.59
CA GLY A 187 -3.52 -8.12 -8.70
C GLY A 187 -3.08 -7.60 -7.33
N GLY A 188 -1.89 -7.02 -7.25
CA GLY A 188 -1.35 -6.49 -6.00
C GLY A 188 -1.71 -5.04 -5.69
N THR A 189 -1.15 -4.55 -4.58
CA THR A 189 -1.32 -3.20 -4.04
C THR A 189 0.02 -2.47 -3.89
N ALA A 190 1.12 -3.05 -4.38
CA ALA A 190 2.45 -2.46 -4.23
C ALA A 190 2.56 -1.17 -5.05
N ALA A 191 2.02 -1.10 -6.27
CA ALA A 191 2.05 0.12 -7.06
C ALA A 191 0.95 1.11 -6.65
N THR A 192 0.87 1.45 -5.36
CA THR A 192 -0.14 2.37 -4.81
C THR A 192 0.47 3.37 -3.84
N ARG A 193 -0.28 4.43 -3.54
CA ARG A 193 0.11 5.46 -2.58
C ARG A 193 -1.06 5.84 -1.70
N VAL A 194 -0.77 6.40 -0.54
CA VAL A 194 -1.76 7.00 0.35
C VAL A 194 -1.55 8.50 0.35
N LEU A 195 -2.59 9.26 0.00
CA LEU A 195 -2.66 10.68 0.33
C LEU A 195 -3.08 10.81 1.79
N PHE A 196 -2.58 11.80 2.51
CA PHE A 196 -3.01 12.07 3.88
C PHE A 196 -2.71 13.52 4.24
N VAL A 197 -3.34 13.99 5.32
CA VAL A 197 -3.11 15.34 5.84
C VAL A 197 -2.17 15.27 7.03
N LEU A 198 -1.16 16.14 7.03
CA LEU A 198 -0.19 16.31 8.12
C LEU A 198 0.17 17.79 8.22
N ASP A 199 0.17 18.34 9.43
CA ASP A 199 0.49 19.76 9.69
C ASP A 199 -0.34 20.72 8.81
N GLY A 200 -1.59 20.32 8.51
CA GLY A 200 -2.51 21.09 7.67
C GLY A 200 -2.17 21.10 6.18
N LYS A 201 -1.32 20.17 5.69
CA LYS A 201 -0.97 20.01 4.27
C LYS A 201 -1.28 18.60 3.79
N VAL A 202 -1.44 18.43 2.48
CA VAL A 202 -1.61 17.10 1.87
C VAL A 202 -0.25 16.55 1.45
N TYR A 203 0.06 15.36 1.95
CA TYR A 203 1.22 14.56 1.59
C TYR A 203 0.79 13.31 0.85
N THR A 204 1.71 12.73 0.09
CA THR A 204 1.64 11.36 -0.41
C THR A 204 2.72 10.51 0.26
N ILE A 205 2.49 9.20 0.37
CA ILE A 205 3.44 8.19 0.86
C ILE A 205 3.17 6.88 0.12
N ASP A 206 4.19 6.10 -0.19
CA ASP A 206 4.03 4.76 -0.75
C ASP A 206 3.35 3.83 0.28
N GLN A 207 2.68 2.77 -0.18
CA GLN A 207 2.00 1.76 0.67
C GLN A 207 2.93 1.06 1.68
N ASP A 208 4.25 1.13 1.44
CA ASP A 208 5.27 0.55 2.31
C ASP A 208 5.85 1.55 3.33
N GLY A 209 5.35 2.78 3.34
CA GLY A 209 5.76 3.85 4.25
C GLY A 209 6.95 4.69 3.77
N ALA A 210 7.44 4.46 2.55
CA ALA A 210 8.53 5.24 1.98
C ALA A 210 8.03 6.42 1.12
N ASP A 211 8.98 7.22 0.64
CA ASP A 211 8.76 8.27 -0.36
C ASP A 211 7.69 9.31 0.02
N GLN A 212 7.65 9.71 1.30
CA GLN A 212 6.75 10.75 1.75
C GLN A 212 7.07 12.09 1.06
N ARG A 213 6.09 12.70 0.38
CA ARG A 213 6.25 13.97 -0.36
C ARG A 213 5.08 14.91 -0.11
N LEU A 214 5.35 16.21 0.05
CA LEU A 214 4.32 17.25 0.07
C LEU A 214 3.76 17.42 -1.34
N VAL A 215 2.43 17.44 -1.49
CA VAL A 215 1.78 17.60 -2.81
C VAL A 215 0.88 18.84 -2.92
N SER A 216 0.37 19.36 -1.80
CA SER A 216 -0.38 20.63 -1.76
C SER A 216 0.54 21.86 -1.73
N SER A 217 -0.04 23.06 -1.82
CA SER A 217 0.68 24.32 -1.56
C SER A 217 1.35 24.36 -0.19
N SER A 218 2.53 24.98 -0.08
CA SER A 218 3.18 25.30 1.19
C SER A 218 2.48 26.41 1.96
N ASP A 219 1.70 27.25 1.29
CA ASP A 219 1.25 28.53 1.86
C ASP A 219 -0.18 28.47 2.39
N HIS A 220 -0.98 27.49 1.94
CA HIS A 220 -2.39 27.34 2.34
C HIS A 220 -2.63 26.04 3.10
N GLN A 221 -3.60 26.04 4.01
CA GLN A 221 -4.05 24.78 4.61
C GLN A 221 -4.74 23.95 3.53
N ALA A 222 -4.56 22.63 3.58
CA ALA A 222 -5.13 21.69 2.66
C ALA A 222 -5.68 20.47 3.41
N MET A 223 -6.81 19.95 2.94
CA MET A 223 -7.42 18.76 3.53
C MET A 223 -8.34 18.01 2.58
N SER A 224 -8.86 16.89 3.07
CA SER A 224 -9.83 16.02 2.39
C SER A 224 -9.36 15.58 1.00
N PRO A 225 -8.17 14.94 0.89
CA PRO A 225 -7.70 14.43 -0.39
C PRO A 225 -8.58 13.28 -0.88
N ALA A 226 -8.75 13.16 -2.19
CA ALA A 226 -9.45 12.07 -2.84
C ALA A 226 -8.82 11.73 -4.18
N TRP A 227 -8.65 10.44 -4.47
CA TRP A 227 -8.10 9.97 -5.73
C TRP A 227 -9.18 9.85 -6.81
N ALA A 228 -8.81 10.15 -8.05
CA ALA A 228 -9.57 9.70 -9.21
C ALA A 228 -9.28 8.21 -9.46
N ALA A 229 -10.26 7.47 -9.97
CA ALA A 229 -10.13 6.03 -10.26
C ALA A 229 -9.03 5.71 -11.29
N ASP A 230 -8.61 6.70 -12.09
CA ASP A 230 -7.53 6.57 -13.08
C ASP A 230 -6.11 6.60 -12.45
N GLY A 231 -5.98 6.97 -11.17
CA GLY A 231 -4.70 7.10 -10.46
C GLY A 231 -3.78 8.20 -11.03
N ARG A 232 -4.27 9.02 -11.96
CA ARG A 232 -3.52 10.10 -12.62
C ARG A 232 -3.83 11.46 -12.02
N ARG A 233 -4.96 11.57 -11.32
CA ARG A 233 -5.43 12.80 -10.70
C ARG A 233 -5.87 12.55 -9.27
N PHE A 234 -5.77 13.59 -8.46
CA PHE A 234 -6.41 13.65 -7.15
C PHE A 234 -7.01 15.04 -6.95
N ALA A 235 -7.96 15.14 -6.03
CA ALA A 235 -8.57 16.38 -5.61
C ALA A 235 -8.34 16.60 -4.12
N TYR A 236 -8.38 17.85 -3.71
CA TYR A 236 -8.30 18.25 -2.31
C TYR A 236 -8.86 19.67 -2.17
N MET A 237 -9.21 20.08 -0.95
CA MET A 237 -9.54 21.48 -0.68
C MET A 237 -8.31 22.23 -0.19
N GLU A 238 -8.14 23.47 -0.61
CA GLU A 238 -7.29 24.47 0.08
C GLU A 238 -8.16 25.48 0.81
N PHE A 239 -7.66 26.00 1.93
CA PHE A 239 -8.34 26.98 2.76
C PHE A 239 -7.38 28.12 3.16
N TRP A 240 -7.84 29.36 2.94
CA TRP A 240 -7.13 30.59 3.31
C TRP A 240 -8.15 31.68 3.69
N GLN A 241 -7.93 32.39 4.80
CA GLN A 241 -8.71 33.57 5.20
C GLN A 241 -10.25 33.38 5.15
N GLY A 242 -10.77 32.19 5.50
CA GLY A 242 -12.21 31.92 5.45
C GLY A 242 -12.74 31.39 4.11
N HIS A 243 -11.93 31.43 3.05
CA HIS A 243 -12.27 30.91 1.74
C HIS A 243 -11.69 29.52 1.56
N GLY A 244 -12.53 28.54 1.20
CA GLY A 244 -12.08 27.22 0.80
C GLY A 244 -12.42 26.94 -0.66
N ARG A 245 -11.48 26.32 -1.38
CA ARG A 245 -11.64 26.01 -2.79
C ARG A 245 -11.11 24.61 -3.09
N LEU A 246 -11.83 23.89 -3.95
CA LEU A 246 -11.41 22.60 -4.46
C LEU A 246 -10.41 22.76 -5.60
N PHE A 247 -9.39 21.92 -5.58
CA PHE A 247 -8.40 21.78 -6.65
C PHE A 247 -8.37 20.34 -7.14
N VAL A 248 -8.13 20.17 -8.44
CA VAL A 248 -7.74 18.90 -9.05
C VAL A 248 -6.28 19.03 -9.50
N GLN A 249 -5.46 18.04 -9.17
CA GLN A 249 -4.03 18.02 -9.45
C GLN A 249 -3.63 16.73 -10.14
N GLU A 250 -2.78 16.87 -11.17
CA GLU A 250 -2.14 15.77 -11.87
C GLU A 250 -0.98 15.22 -11.06
N VAL A 251 -0.90 13.89 -10.98
CA VAL A 251 0.11 13.17 -10.20
C VAL A 251 1.50 13.30 -10.81
N ALA A 252 1.60 13.17 -12.14
CA ALA A 252 2.88 13.14 -12.85
C ALA A 252 3.53 14.52 -12.98
N SER A 253 2.75 15.53 -13.36
CA SER A 253 3.25 16.89 -13.62
C SER A 253 3.19 17.81 -12.40
N GLY A 254 2.36 17.48 -11.40
CA GLY A 254 2.02 18.38 -10.30
C GLY A 254 1.15 19.56 -10.72
N LYS A 255 0.74 19.65 -12.00
CA LYS A 255 -0.14 20.71 -12.48
C LYS A 255 -1.48 20.62 -11.77
N ARG A 256 -1.94 21.75 -11.24
CA ARG A 256 -3.23 21.86 -10.55
C ARG A 256 -4.13 22.90 -11.19
N ALA A 257 -5.43 22.64 -11.15
CA ALA A 257 -6.46 23.56 -11.60
C ALA A 257 -7.54 23.69 -10.52
N PRO A 258 -8.07 24.90 -10.29
CA PRO A 258 -9.25 25.04 -9.46
C PRO A 258 -10.46 24.39 -10.12
N VAL A 259 -11.37 23.83 -9.32
CA VAL A 259 -12.67 23.38 -9.80
C VAL A 259 -13.58 24.60 -10.01
N ALA A 260 -14.33 24.68 -11.11
CA ALA A 260 -15.33 25.73 -11.31
C ALA A 260 -16.56 25.49 -10.44
N THR A 261 -16.45 25.94 -9.20
CA THR A 261 -17.57 26.11 -8.30
C THR A 261 -17.98 27.58 -8.25
N THR A 262 -19.03 27.92 -7.48
CA THR A 262 -19.47 29.33 -7.36
C THR A 262 -18.45 30.20 -6.63
N GLY A 263 -17.53 29.60 -5.85
CA GLY A 263 -16.54 30.32 -5.04
C GLY A 263 -17.12 31.14 -3.88
N GLN A 264 -18.44 31.08 -3.66
CA GLN A 264 -19.18 31.87 -2.67
C GLN A 264 -19.37 31.14 -1.33
N ALA A 265 -19.05 29.86 -1.28
CA ALA A 265 -19.27 28.99 -0.14
C ALA A 265 -18.06 28.07 0.07
N LEU A 266 -17.96 27.49 1.27
CA LEU A 266 -16.90 26.54 1.60
C LEU A 266 -17.22 25.18 0.95
N ASP A 267 -16.44 24.82 -0.06
CA ASP A 267 -16.54 23.53 -0.77
C ASP A 267 -15.44 22.56 -0.26
N PHE A 268 -15.82 21.36 0.17
CA PHE A 268 -14.94 20.40 0.83
C PHE A 268 -15.33 18.93 0.59
N THR A 269 -14.48 17.99 1.02
CA THR A 269 -14.68 16.53 0.86
C THR A 269 -15.05 16.13 -0.57
N PRO A 270 -14.15 16.38 -1.54
CA PRO A 270 -14.38 15.97 -2.93
C PRO A 270 -14.37 14.45 -3.07
N ALA A 271 -15.14 13.93 -4.03
CA ALA A 271 -15.12 12.52 -4.45
C ALA A 271 -15.37 12.41 -5.96
N PHE A 272 -14.47 11.72 -6.67
CA PHE A 272 -14.63 11.49 -8.10
C PHE A 272 -15.70 10.44 -8.38
N SER A 273 -16.48 10.65 -9.44
CA SER A 273 -17.21 9.56 -10.07
C SER A 273 -16.23 8.52 -10.61
N PRO A 274 -16.62 7.23 -10.73
CA PRO A 274 -15.74 6.18 -11.23
C PRO A 274 -15.23 6.43 -12.66
N ASP A 275 -15.98 7.16 -13.48
CA ASP A 275 -15.56 7.56 -14.84
C ASP A 275 -14.64 8.80 -14.85
N GLY A 276 -14.40 9.43 -13.70
CA GLY A 276 -13.48 10.55 -13.51
C GLY A 276 -13.92 11.88 -14.15
N LYS A 277 -15.19 12.00 -14.58
CA LYS A 277 -15.72 13.23 -15.22
C LYS A 277 -16.48 14.13 -14.26
N THR A 278 -17.04 13.57 -13.21
CA THR A 278 -17.86 14.30 -12.23
C THR A 278 -17.15 14.29 -10.88
N LEU A 279 -17.25 15.41 -10.17
CA LEU A 279 -16.79 15.54 -8.79
C LEU A 279 -18.00 15.82 -7.91
N ALA A 280 -18.31 14.91 -6.98
CA ALA A 280 -19.21 15.19 -5.87
C ALA A 280 -18.45 15.90 -4.75
N PHE A 281 -19.09 16.80 -4.02
CA PHE A 281 -18.48 17.52 -2.90
C PHE A 281 -19.56 18.05 -1.95
N SER A 282 -19.11 18.43 -0.75
CA SER A 282 -19.94 19.09 0.26
C SER A 282 -19.77 20.61 0.17
N ARG A 283 -20.86 21.35 0.31
CA ARG A 283 -20.89 22.81 0.36
C ARG A 283 -21.57 23.26 1.64
N ALA A 284 -20.84 23.99 2.49
CA ALA A 284 -21.40 24.59 3.69
C ALA A 284 -22.01 25.96 3.41
N THR A 285 -23.20 26.20 3.95
CA THR A 285 -23.96 27.45 3.89
C THR A 285 -24.50 27.80 5.27
N GLU A 286 -25.14 28.97 5.43
CA GLU A 286 -25.82 29.34 6.69
C GLU A 286 -26.98 28.38 7.03
N GLU A 287 -27.53 27.66 6.05
CA GLU A 287 -28.64 26.73 6.24
C GLU A 287 -28.19 25.28 6.53
N GLY A 288 -26.89 25.04 6.66
CA GLY A 288 -26.29 23.71 6.80
C GLY A 288 -25.42 23.31 5.60
N THR A 289 -25.04 22.03 5.55
CA THR A 289 -24.18 21.48 4.50
C THR A 289 -24.96 20.62 3.51
N ASP A 290 -24.68 20.80 2.21
CA ASP A 290 -25.28 20.00 1.15
C ASP A 290 -24.29 19.39 0.17
N LEU A 291 -24.71 18.30 -0.45
CA LEU A 291 -23.96 17.64 -1.50
C LEU A 291 -24.28 18.25 -2.86
N TYR A 292 -23.23 18.51 -3.62
CA TYR A 292 -23.27 19.00 -4.98
C TYR A 292 -22.42 18.11 -5.88
N THR A 293 -22.68 18.17 -7.18
CA THR A 293 -21.84 17.60 -8.23
C THR A 293 -21.50 18.66 -9.27
N VAL A 294 -20.32 18.54 -9.87
CA VAL A 294 -19.89 19.36 -11.00
C VAL A 294 -19.19 18.48 -12.04
N ASN A 295 -19.44 18.73 -13.32
CA ASN A 295 -18.67 18.08 -14.39
C ASN A 295 -17.34 18.82 -14.55
N ILE A 296 -16.26 18.17 -14.15
CA ILE A 296 -14.90 18.73 -14.16
C ILE A 296 -14.19 18.57 -15.50
N LYS A 297 -14.76 17.79 -16.43
CA LYS A 297 -14.24 17.65 -17.80
C LYS A 297 -14.67 18.82 -18.66
N ASP A 298 -15.95 19.19 -18.56
CA ASP A 298 -16.58 20.23 -19.38
C ASP A 298 -16.76 21.56 -18.63
N ASP A 299 -16.29 21.62 -17.38
CA ASP A 299 -16.34 22.79 -16.49
C ASP A 299 -17.76 23.37 -16.34
N CYS A 300 -18.75 22.48 -16.15
CA CYS A 300 -20.17 22.83 -16.23
C CYS A 300 -21.02 22.08 -15.20
N CYS A 301 -22.33 22.31 -15.33
CA CYS A 301 -23.35 21.35 -14.89
C CYS A 301 -23.34 21.14 -13.37
N LEU A 302 -23.14 22.24 -12.63
CA LEU A 302 -23.25 22.27 -11.18
C LEU A 302 -24.68 21.93 -10.74
N GLN A 303 -24.84 20.85 -9.97
CA GLN A 303 -26.12 20.36 -9.51
C GLN A 303 -26.08 20.13 -7.99
N ARG A 304 -27.15 20.51 -7.30
CA ARG A 304 -27.37 20.20 -5.88
C ARG A 304 -28.09 18.85 -5.77
N LEU A 305 -27.58 17.93 -4.94
CA LEU A 305 -28.13 16.59 -4.74
C LEU A 305 -28.99 16.48 -3.47
N THR A 306 -28.66 17.25 -2.43
CA THR A 306 -29.37 17.23 -1.15
C THR A 306 -29.88 18.63 -0.77
N VAL A 307 -30.91 18.68 0.09
CA VAL A 307 -31.48 19.94 0.58
C VAL A 307 -31.51 19.94 2.10
N GLY A 308 -30.37 20.26 2.69
CA GLY A 308 -29.97 20.11 4.07
C GLY A 308 -30.60 21.07 5.06
N ARG A 309 -31.89 21.44 4.95
CA ARG A 309 -32.54 22.45 5.80
C ARG A 309 -32.22 22.26 7.30
N PHE A 310 -31.16 22.91 7.80
CA PHE A 310 -30.59 22.82 9.15
C PHE A 310 -29.93 21.49 9.54
N TYR A 311 -29.62 20.62 8.57
CA TYR A 311 -28.86 19.39 8.77
C TYR A 311 -27.68 19.32 7.81
N ASP A 312 -26.64 18.60 8.20
CA ASP A 312 -25.43 18.47 7.42
C ASP A 312 -25.49 17.20 6.57
N ASN A 313 -25.26 17.34 5.28
CA ASN A 313 -24.97 16.25 4.35
C ASN A 313 -23.55 16.42 3.81
N LEU A 314 -22.65 15.50 4.13
CA LEU A 314 -21.22 15.65 3.83
C LEU A 314 -20.49 14.32 3.55
N SER A 315 -19.22 14.42 3.13
CA SER A 315 -18.33 13.29 2.82
C SER A 315 -18.95 12.27 1.86
N PRO A 316 -19.30 12.69 0.62
CA PRO A 316 -19.81 11.78 -0.39
C PRO A 316 -18.73 10.78 -0.84
N THR A 317 -19.14 9.56 -1.19
CA THR A 317 -18.30 8.55 -1.84
C THR A 317 -19.15 7.76 -2.83
N TYR A 318 -18.63 7.53 -4.04
CA TYR A 318 -19.34 6.79 -5.08
C TYR A 318 -19.19 5.28 -4.92
N SER A 319 -20.24 4.54 -5.22
CA SER A 319 -20.10 3.11 -5.50
C SER A 319 -19.25 2.91 -6.77
N PRO A 320 -18.49 1.81 -6.90
CA PRO A 320 -17.61 1.58 -8.06
C PRO A 320 -18.34 1.53 -9.40
N ASP A 321 -19.62 1.17 -9.41
CA ASP A 321 -20.48 1.19 -10.60
C ASP A 321 -21.04 2.59 -10.94
N GLY A 322 -20.79 3.59 -10.09
CA GLY A 322 -21.22 4.98 -10.25
C GLY A 322 -22.71 5.22 -10.04
N ARG A 323 -23.47 4.21 -9.59
CA ARG A 323 -24.93 4.30 -9.46
C ARG A 323 -25.40 4.88 -8.14
N ARG A 324 -24.58 4.79 -7.10
CA ARG A 324 -24.93 5.24 -5.74
C ARG A 324 -23.86 6.14 -5.16
N ILE A 325 -24.30 6.98 -4.23
CA ILE A 325 -23.43 7.78 -3.37
C ILE A 325 -23.75 7.41 -1.93
N ALA A 326 -22.75 7.01 -1.14
CA ALA A 326 -22.87 6.98 0.32
C ALA A 326 -22.34 8.30 0.89
N PHE A 327 -22.95 8.77 1.98
CA PHE A 327 -22.64 10.06 2.57
C PHE A 327 -23.05 10.10 4.04
N VAL A 328 -22.56 11.10 4.77
CA VAL A 328 -22.96 11.37 6.15
C VAL A 328 -24.16 12.30 6.17
N SER A 329 -25.18 12.01 6.97
CA SER A 329 -26.28 12.95 7.25
C SER A 329 -26.60 13.05 8.73
N THR A 330 -26.84 14.27 9.23
CA THR A 330 -27.29 14.53 10.61
C THR A 330 -28.82 14.61 10.76
N ARG A 331 -29.59 14.30 9.70
CA ARG A 331 -31.06 14.40 9.71
C ARG A 331 -31.76 13.53 10.77
N ALA A 332 -31.07 12.53 11.31
CA ALA A 332 -31.56 11.67 12.40
C ALA A 332 -31.04 12.10 13.80
N GLY A 333 -30.47 13.30 13.92
CA GLY A 333 -29.88 13.84 15.14
C GLY A 333 -28.36 13.74 15.16
N LEU A 334 -27.82 12.52 15.28
CA LEU A 334 -26.38 12.27 15.18
C LEU A 334 -25.97 12.01 13.71
N PRO A 335 -24.71 12.27 13.32
CA PRO A 335 -24.18 11.86 12.02
C PRO A 335 -24.38 10.35 11.81
N GLN A 336 -25.00 9.98 10.69
CA GLN A 336 -25.18 8.58 10.29
C GLN A 336 -24.86 8.41 8.80
N ILE A 337 -24.57 7.17 8.40
CA ILE A 337 -24.29 6.86 6.99
C ILE A 337 -25.59 6.65 6.24
N TYR A 338 -25.82 7.45 5.20
CA TYR A 338 -26.91 7.34 4.25
C TYR A 338 -26.37 6.94 2.87
N ALA A 339 -27.26 6.48 2.01
CA ALA A 339 -26.96 6.25 0.60
C ALA A 339 -28.12 6.76 -0.26
N MET A 340 -27.79 7.14 -1.49
CA MET A 340 -28.72 7.65 -2.50
C MET A 340 -28.31 7.21 -3.89
N ALA A 341 -29.21 7.32 -4.86
CA ALA A 341 -28.85 7.24 -6.27
C ALA A 341 -27.92 8.41 -6.64
N ALA A 342 -27.07 8.23 -7.65
CA ALA A 342 -26.08 9.25 -8.04
C ALA A 342 -26.70 10.59 -8.51
N ASP A 343 -27.99 10.60 -8.87
CA ASP A 343 -28.75 11.79 -9.22
C ASP A 343 -29.35 12.54 -8.01
N GLY A 344 -29.18 12.00 -6.79
CA GLY A 344 -29.67 12.56 -5.53
C GLY A 344 -31.00 11.97 -5.04
N THR A 345 -31.63 11.07 -5.80
CA THR A 345 -32.89 10.41 -5.42
C THR A 345 -32.66 9.20 -4.49
N ASP A 346 -33.73 8.60 -3.96
CA ASP A 346 -33.68 7.38 -3.14
C ASP A 346 -32.77 7.45 -1.90
N GLN A 347 -32.75 8.61 -1.23
CA GLN A 347 -31.99 8.81 0.00
C GLN A 347 -32.55 7.96 1.14
N GLN A 348 -31.72 7.07 1.69
CA GLN A 348 -32.10 6.16 2.77
C GLN A 348 -30.96 5.93 3.76
N LEU A 349 -31.31 5.60 5.01
CA LEU A 349 -30.33 5.21 6.02
C LEU A 349 -29.59 3.95 5.56
N PHE A 350 -28.26 4.04 5.50
CA PHE A 350 -27.40 3.00 4.95
C PHE A 350 -26.61 2.24 6.01
N ALA A 351 -26.15 2.82 7.11
CA ALA A 351 -25.69 1.98 8.23
C ALA A 351 -26.84 1.83 9.24
N PRO A 352 -27.35 0.62 9.54
CA PRO A 352 -28.36 0.45 10.57
C PRO A 352 -27.81 0.83 11.95
N PHE A 353 -28.72 1.16 12.88
CA PHE A 353 -28.39 1.34 14.28
C PHE A 353 -28.19 -0.03 14.93
N ASP A 354 -27.03 -0.26 15.55
CA ASP A 354 -26.77 -1.49 16.30
C ASP A 354 -27.02 -1.27 17.80
N TYR A 355 -27.55 -2.29 18.47
CA TYR A 355 -27.70 -2.27 19.92
C TYR A 355 -26.33 -2.12 20.59
N GLY A 356 -26.13 -1.03 21.35
CA GLY A 356 -24.87 -0.73 22.05
C GLY A 356 -23.88 0.14 21.26
N ALA A 357 -24.13 0.40 19.97
CA ALA A 357 -23.36 1.36 19.16
C ALA A 357 -24.30 2.49 18.70
N THR A 358 -24.61 3.41 19.60
CA THR A 358 -25.56 4.51 19.39
C THR A 358 -24.89 5.82 18.98
N GLY A 359 -23.58 5.79 18.73
CA GLY A 359 -22.78 6.98 18.45
C GLY A 359 -22.86 7.46 17.00
N SER A 360 -22.13 8.53 16.71
CA SER A 360 -22.02 9.07 15.36
C SER A 360 -21.26 8.11 14.44
N SER A 361 -21.71 7.99 13.20
CA SER A 361 -21.04 7.25 12.12
C SER A 361 -20.59 8.25 11.04
N ASN A 362 -19.30 8.25 10.69
CA ASN A 362 -18.75 9.20 9.70
C ASN A 362 -17.72 8.52 8.77
N ALA A 363 -17.22 9.32 7.81
CA ALA A 363 -16.21 8.94 6.82
C ALA A 363 -16.55 7.64 6.07
N PRO A 364 -17.72 7.55 5.40
CA PRO A 364 -18.05 6.39 4.60
C PRO A 364 -17.12 6.27 3.41
N GLU A 365 -16.76 5.04 3.06
CA GLU A 365 -15.96 4.74 1.89
C GLU A 365 -16.32 3.38 1.29
N TRP A 366 -16.66 3.37 0.01
CA TRP A 366 -16.95 2.14 -0.74
C TRP A 366 -15.71 1.31 -0.98
N SER A 367 -15.82 -0.01 -0.80
CA SER A 367 -14.79 -0.93 -1.29
C SER A 367 -14.75 -0.90 -2.82
N PRO A 368 -13.56 -1.04 -3.44
CA PRO A 368 -13.42 -1.08 -4.90
C PRO A 368 -14.25 -2.16 -5.62
N ASP A 369 -14.61 -3.26 -4.94
CA ASP A 369 -15.49 -4.31 -5.44
C ASP A 369 -16.99 -4.02 -5.25
N GLY A 370 -17.35 -2.95 -4.53
CA GLY A 370 -18.72 -2.52 -4.27
C GLY A 370 -19.49 -3.38 -3.28
N GLN A 371 -18.85 -4.36 -2.62
CA GLN A 371 -19.52 -5.28 -1.71
C GLN A 371 -19.67 -4.72 -0.29
N THR A 372 -18.81 -3.78 0.10
CA THR A 372 -18.79 -3.22 1.45
C THR A 372 -18.65 -1.70 1.46
N VAL A 373 -19.08 -1.09 2.56
CA VAL A 373 -18.77 0.31 2.89
C VAL A 373 -18.08 0.35 4.25
N ALA A 374 -16.87 0.87 4.30
CA ALA A 374 -16.15 1.16 5.52
C ALA A 374 -16.62 2.49 6.10
N PHE A 375 -16.59 2.62 7.42
CA PHE A 375 -16.86 3.87 8.14
C PHE A 375 -16.29 3.76 9.54
N HIS A 376 -16.17 4.87 10.26
CA HIS A 376 -15.92 4.82 11.69
C HIS A 376 -17.19 5.18 12.46
N ARG A 377 -17.36 4.57 13.64
CA ARG A 377 -18.49 4.81 14.53
C ARG A 377 -18.03 4.95 15.96
N ASP A 378 -18.68 5.86 16.69
CA ASP A 378 -18.49 6.02 18.13
C ASP A 378 -19.15 4.86 18.90
N VAL A 379 -18.31 4.15 19.66
CA VAL A 379 -18.67 3.08 20.58
C VAL A 379 -18.24 3.51 21.98
N GLY A 380 -19.19 4.00 22.79
CA GLY A 380 -18.93 4.37 24.18
C GLY A 380 -17.90 5.50 24.36
N GLY A 381 -17.86 6.47 23.43
CA GLY A 381 -16.93 7.60 23.42
C GLY A 381 -15.63 7.34 22.64
N THR A 382 -15.45 6.13 22.09
CA THR A 382 -14.25 5.76 21.32
C THR A 382 -14.63 5.42 19.89
N LEU A 383 -13.98 6.06 18.91
CA LEU A 383 -14.19 5.72 17.51
C LEU A 383 -13.55 4.38 17.17
N GLN A 384 -14.30 3.54 16.47
CA GLN A 384 -13.83 2.28 15.91
C GLN A 384 -14.18 2.20 14.43
N VAL A 385 -13.38 1.47 13.66
CA VAL A 385 -13.64 1.22 12.25
C VAL A 385 -14.59 0.02 12.10
N PHE A 386 -15.56 0.16 11.22
CA PHE A 386 -16.57 -0.83 10.87
C PHE A 386 -16.64 -1.02 9.37
N VAL A 387 -17.20 -2.16 8.96
CA VAL A 387 -17.63 -2.42 7.59
C VAL A 387 -19.09 -2.83 7.56
N LEU A 388 -19.83 -2.30 6.58
CA LEU A 388 -21.20 -2.64 6.25
C LEU A 388 -21.18 -3.50 4.99
N ASP A 389 -21.79 -4.68 5.03
CA ASP A 389 -22.09 -5.48 3.83
C ASP A 389 -23.28 -4.86 3.09
N VAL A 390 -23.07 -4.51 1.82
CA VAL A 390 -24.02 -3.74 1.01
C VAL A 390 -25.32 -4.52 0.75
N ARG A 391 -25.21 -5.85 0.60
CA ARG A 391 -26.34 -6.73 0.23
C ARG A 391 -27.20 -7.08 1.44
N THR A 392 -26.56 -7.49 2.54
CA THR A 392 -27.21 -7.98 3.76
C THR A 392 -27.49 -6.88 4.77
N ARG A 393 -26.85 -5.72 4.61
CA ARG A 393 -26.90 -4.60 5.56
C ARG A 393 -26.26 -4.94 6.92
N ALA A 394 -25.53 -6.06 7.01
CA ALA A 394 -24.86 -6.46 8.23
C ALA A 394 -23.65 -5.56 8.51
N VAL A 395 -23.49 -5.16 9.76
CA VAL A 395 -22.37 -4.32 10.22
C VAL A 395 -21.42 -5.15 11.06
N ARG A 396 -20.11 -4.99 10.85
CA ARG A 396 -19.05 -5.68 11.58
C ARG A 396 -17.96 -4.70 12.01
N GLN A 397 -17.60 -4.73 13.29
CA GLN A 397 -16.49 -3.97 13.83
C GLN A 397 -15.15 -4.61 13.42
N LEU A 398 -14.20 -3.79 12.98
CA LEU A 398 -12.85 -4.24 12.58
C LEU A 398 -11.79 -3.97 13.65
N THR A 399 -11.95 -2.92 14.45
CA THR A 399 -10.94 -2.48 15.42
C THR A 399 -11.52 -2.40 16.83
N SER A 400 -10.70 -2.61 17.84
CA SER A 400 -11.11 -2.52 19.26
C SER A 400 -10.10 -1.80 20.16
N VAL A 401 -8.86 -1.59 19.69
CA VAL A 401 -7.77 -0.99 20.46
C VAL A 401 -7.47 0.41 19.93
N GLY A 402 -7.40 1.38 20.84
CA GLY A 402 -7.21 2.80 20.52
C GLY A 402 -8.48 3.43 19.92
N ARG A 403 -8.36 4.71 19.57
CA ARG A 403 -9.31 5.46 18.76
C ARG A 403 -8.94 5.29 17.29
N ASN A 404 -9.87 4.79 16.48
CA ASN A 404 -9.66 4.45 15.08
C ASN A 404 -10.67 5.19 14.19
N GLU A 405 -10.19 5.95 13.21
CA GLU A 405 -11.00 6.86 12.40
C GLU A 405 -10.49 6.95 10.95
N ASP A 406 -11.29 7.59 10.09
CA ASP A 406 -11.02 7.84 8.67
C ASP A 406 -10.48 6.62 7.86
N PRO A 407 -11.26 5.55 7.70
CA PRO A 407 -10.84 4.40 6.90
C PRO A 407 -10.75 4.72 5.39
N THR A 408 -9.79 4.10 4.70
CA THR A 408 -9.67 4.09 3.24
C THR A 408 -9.15 2.75 2.68
N TRP A 409 -9.80 2.21 1.65
CA TRP A 409 -9.57 0.93 1.00
C TRP A 409 -8.40 0.98 0.01
N ALA A 410 -7.52 -0.01 0.10
CA ALA A 410 -6.62 -0.36 -0.98
C ALA A 410 -7.41 -0.96 -2.17
N PRO A 411 -6.85 -0.95 -3.40
CA PRO A 411 -7.57 -1.39 -4.61
C PRO A 411 -7.89 -2.88 -4.67
N ASP A 412 -7.46 -3.67 -3.68
CA ASP A 412 -7.75 -5.10 -3.57
C ASP A 412 -8.99 -5.43 -2.73
N SER A 413 -9.68 -4.42 -2.18
CA SER A 413 -10.83 -4.58 -1.27
C SER A 413 -10.55 -5.45 -0.03
N ARG A 414 -9.27 -5.63 0.33
CA ARG A 414 -8.82 -6.43 1.47
C ARG A 414 -8.03 -5.59 2.47
N HIS A 415 -7.12 -4.74 1.99
CA HIS A 415 -6.36 -3.86 2.86
C HIS A 415 -7.07 -2.52 3.03
N MET A 416 -6.95 -1.94 4.22
CA MET A 416 -7.50 -0.64 4.54
C MET A 416 -6.52 0.16 5.39
N ALA A 417 -6.27 1.40 5.02
CA ALA A 417 -5.55 2.36 5.85
C ALA A 417 -6.53 3.14 6.72
N PHE A 418 -6.11 3.53 7.91
CA PHE A 418 -6.92 4.30 8.84
C PHE A 418 -6.02 5.03 9.85
N VAL A 419 -6.58 6.00 10.55
CA VAL A 419 -5.88 6.75 11.60
C VAL A 419 -6.08 6.05 12.93
N SER A 420 -5.02 5.86 13.71
CA SER A 420 -5.10 5.29 15.06
C SER A 420 -4.09 5.86 16.03
N ASP A 421 -4.48 5.96 17.29
CA ASP A 421 -3.62 6.32 18.42
C ASP A 421 -3.15 5.12 19.26
N ARG A 422 -3.35 3.88 18.78
CA ARG A 422 -3.04 2.63 19.49
C ARG A 422 -1.62 2.50 20.05
N SER A 423 -0.67 3.28 19.53
CA SER A 423 0.73 3.35 19.97
C SER A 423 1.05 4.60 20.79
N GLY A 424 0.04 5.31 21.29
CA GLY A 424 0.16 6.51 22.12
C GLY A 424 0.06 7.84 21.36
N TYR A 425 0.04 7.84 20.01
CA TYR A 425 -0.14 9.05 19.21
C TYR A 425 -0.81 8.75 17.87
N ARG A 426 -1.59 9.70 17.35
CA ARG A 426 -2.39 9.56 16.11
C ARG A 426 -1.51 9.46 14.87
N GLN A 427 -1.55 8.33 14.19
CA GLN A 427 -0.78 8.06 12.97
C GLN A 427 -1.50 7.07 12.04
N LEU A 428 -0.94 6.78 10.87
CA LEU A 428 -1.54 5.88 9.89
C LEU A 428 -1.18 4.41 10.15
N TRP A 429 -2.18 3.55 10.04
CA TRP A 429 -2.08 2.10 10.16
C TRP A 429 -2.78 1.43 8.98
N ILE A 430 -2.38 0.19 8.67
CA ILE A 430 -3.02 -0.67 7.68
C ILE A 430 -3.56 -1.90 8.40
N ILE A 431 -4.80 -2.27 8.10
CA ILE A 431 -5.43 -3.52 8.51
C ILE A 431 -5.70 -4.40 7.28
N ASP A 432 -5.41 -5.69 7.39
CA ASP A 432 -5.96 -6.72 6.52
C ASP A 432 -7.30 -7.19 7.10
N VAL A 433 -8.41 -6.92 6.41
CA VAL A 433 -9.76 -7.20 6.93
C VAL A 433 -10.10 -8.70 6.98
N GLU A 434 -9.31 -9.54 6.30
CA GLU A 434 -9.47 -10.99 6.25
C GLU A 434 -8.80 -11.67 7.45
N THR A 435 -7.56 -11.28 7.77
CA THR A 435 -6.78 -11.88 8.86
C THR A 435 -6.83 -11.09 10.17
N GLY A 436 -7.19 -9.80 10.11
CA GLY A 436 -7.08 -8.88 11.25
C GLY A 436 -5.65 -8.45 11.56
N ARG A 437 -4.65 -8.78 10.73
CA ARG A 437 -3.27 -8.29 10.89
C ARG A 437 -3.26 -6.78 10.74
N ILE A 438 -2.55 -6.10 11.65
CA ILE A 438 -2.43 -4.64 11.64
C ILE A 438 -0.96 -4.24 11.72
N ARG A 439 -0.55 -3.29 10.86
CA ARG A 439 0.83 -2.76 10.81
C ARG A 439 0.84 -1.23 10.68
N PRO A 440 1.85 -0.54 11.22
CA PRO A 440 1.98 0.91 11.03
C PRO A 440 2.38 1.21 9.58
N LEU A 441 1.85 2.31 9.03
CA LEU A 441 2.25 2.86 7.73
C LEU A 441 3.16 4.07 7.88
N LEU A 442 2.85 4.93 8.85
CA LEU A 442 3.60 6.15 9.14
C LEU A 442 3.93 6.19 10.63
N GLN A 443 5.18 6.49 10.98
CA GLN A 443 5.64 6.65 12.37
C GLN A 443 5.80 8.12 12.77
N LYS A 444 4.76 8.92 12.50
CA LYS A 444 4.72 10.37 12.80
C LYS A 444 3.33 10.77 13.27
N SER A 445 3.30 11.54 14.37
CA SER A 445 2.05 12.05 14.94
C SER A 445 1.39 13.12 14.06
N GLY A 446 0.06 13.17 14.11
CA GLY A 446 -0.74 14.24 13.52
C GLY A 446 -1.30 13.93 12.13
N ALA A 447 -1.09 12.71 11.61
CA ALA A 447 -1.69 12.29 10.36
C ALA A 447 -3.21 12.13 10.48
N ARG A 448 -3.94 12.56 9.46
CA ARG A 448 -5.41 12.50 9.40
C ARG A 448 -5.91 12.38 7.95
N LEU A 449 -7.18 12.00 7.76
CA LEU A 449 -7.85 12.00 6.46
C LEU A 449 -7.05 11.28 5.34
N PRO A 450 -6.68 10.00 5.51
CA PRO A 450 -6.01 9.25 4.47
C PRO A 450 -6.95 8.96 3.29
N ALA A 451 -6.39 8.85 2.09
CA ALA A 451 -7.05 8.35 0.88
C ALA A 451 -6.09 7.47 0.10
N TRP A 452 -6.37 6.17 0.04
CA TRP A 452 -5.55 5.20 -0.69
C TRP A 452 -5.84 5.30 -2.19
N SER A 453 -4.79 5.30 -2.99
CA SER A 453 -4.90 5.37 -4.44
C SER A 453 -5.44 4.07 -5.04
N PRO A 454 -6.06 4.13 -6.23
CA PRO A 454 -6.12 2.96 -7.09
C PRO A 454 -4.69 2.52 -7.48
N ARG A 455 -4.58 1.41 -8.21
CA ARG A 455 -3.30 1.02 -8.82
C ARG A 455 -2.80 2.14 -9.73
N LEU A 456 -1.61 2.64 -9.45
CA LEU A 456 -1.03 3.73 -10.23
C LEU A 456 -0.58 3.17 -11.59
N PRO A 457 -0.95 3.84 -12.69
CA PRO A 457 -0.60 3.37 -14.02
C PRO A 457 0.92 3.35 -14.19
N GLU A 458 1.41 2.46 -15.05
CA GLU A 458 2.79 2.53 -15.52
C GLU A 458 3.04 3.93 -16.06
N THR A 459 4.02 4.63 -15.47
CA THR A 459 4.52 5.86 -16.08
C THR A 459 5.00 5.45 -17.45
N ALA A 460 4.39 6.00 -18.51
CA ALA A 460 4.90 5.83 -19.86
C ALA A 460 6.38 6.21 -19.77
N SER A 461 7.24 5.19 -19.86
CA SER A 461 8.67 5.39 -19.92
C SER A 461 8.88 6.47 -20.95
N SER A 462 9.55 7.57 -20.58
CA SER A 462 10.09 8.49 -21.55
C SER A 462 11.13 7.72 -22.37
N THR A 463 10.67 6.97 -23.36
CA THR A 463 11.48 6.41 -24.42
C THR A 463 10.83 6.89 -25.72
N PRO A 464 11.43 7.83 -26.46
CA PRO A 464 11.14 7.99 -27.88
C PRO A 464 11.54 6.75 -28.68
#